data_AF-A0A916MCD2-F1
#
_entry.id   AF-A0A916MCD2-F1
#
_cell.length_a   1.000
_cell.length_b   1.000
_cell.length_c   1.000
_cell.angle_alpha   90.00
_cell.angle_beta   90.00
_cell.angle_gamma   90.00
#
_symmetry.space_group_name_H-M   'P 1'
#
loop_
_entity.id
_entity.type
_entity.pdbx_description
1 polymer ?
#
loop_
_entity_poly.entity_id
_entity_poly.type
_entity_poly.pdbx_seq_one_letter_code
_entity_poly.pdbx_strand_id
1 'polypeptide(L)' 'MAIRIKATLDFTVSGDGLEEALAEYDEITVEGFLREVLDKAIACDEIKAKVVEGPNTLEEFDQQVG' A
#
# COMPACT_ATOMS: atom_id res chain seq x y z
N MET A 1 22.23 16.10 4.05
CA MET A 1 22.64 15.63 2.70
C MET A 1 21.57 14.64 2.26
N ALA A 2 20.88 14.87 1.14
CA ALA A 2 19.77 14.02 0.72
C ALA A 2 20.26 12.85 -0.15
N ILE A 3 19.89 11.61 0.21
CA ILE A 3 20.26 10.40 -0.53
C ILE A 3 18.98 9.87 -1.18
N ARG A 4 18.99 9.72 -2.52
CA ARG A 4 17.85 9.20 -3.26
C ARG A 4 18.04 7.71 -3.54
N ILE A 5 17.16 6.89 -2.99
CA ILE A 5 17.13 5.44 -3.21
C ILE A 5 15.90 5.12 -4.05
N LYS A 6 16.06 4.31 -5.11
CA LYS A 6 14.96 3.74 -5.90
C LYS A 6 14.92 2.25 -5.61
N ALA A 7 13.77 1.75 -5.17
CA ALA A 7 13.54 0.35 -4.89
C ALA A 7 12.21 -0.10 -5.50
N THR A 8 12.16 -1.35 -5.96
CA THR A 8 10.93 -2.07 -6.27
C THR A 8 10.74 -3.07 -5.13
N LEU A 9 9.58 -3.03 -4.48
CA LEU A 9 9.26 -3.89 -3.35
C LEU A 9 8.13 -4.82 -3.77
N ASP A 10 8.27 -6.08 -3.41
CA ASP A 10 7.25 -7.11 -3.56
C ASP A 10 7.05 -7.71 -2.16
N PHE A 11 5.80 -7.76 -1.70
CA PHE A 11 5.43 -8.25 -0.38
C PHE A 11 4.03 -8.86 -0.47
N THR A 12 3.82 -9.90 0.34
CA THR A 12 2.52 -10.56 0.47
C THR A 12 1.88 -10.12 1.78
N VAL A 13 0.65 -9.62 1.71
CA VAL A 13 -0.16 -9.30 2.89
C VAL A 13 -1.24 -10.39 3.02
N SER A 14 -1.56 -10.79 4.24
CA SER A 14 -2.70 -11.68 4.50
C SER A 14 -4.01 -10.99 4.08
N GLY A 15 -4.94 -11.74 3.46
CA GLY A 15 -6.23 -11.20 3.00
C GLY A 15 -7.01 -10.47 4.10
N ASP A 16 -7.20 -11.12 5.25
CA ASP A 16 -7.92 -10.56 6.40
C ASP A 16 -7.32 -9.22 6.87
N GLY A 17 -5.99 -9.15 6.94
CA GLY A 17 -5.28 -7.94 7.34
C GLY A 17 -5.32 -6.81 6.31
N LEU A 18 -5.47 -7.14 5.02
CA LEU A 18 -5.62 -6.14 3.97
C LEU A 18 -7.05 -5.59 3.94
N GLU A 19 -8.05 -6.45 4.06
CA GLU A 19 -9.47 -6.08 4.12
C GLU A 19 -9.75 -5.13 5.30
N GLU A 20 -9.28 -5.50 6.50
CA GLU A 20 -9.39 -4.64 7.69
C GLU A 20 -8.74 -3.27 7.49
N ALA A 21 -7.53 -3.23 6.89
CA ALA A 21 -6.80 -1.99 6.66
C ALA A 21 -7.46 -1.10 5.60
N LEU A 22 -8.03 -1.67 4.54
CA LEU A 22 -8.73 -0.91 3.51
C LEU A 22 -10.09 -0.39 4.01
N ALA A 23 -10.77 -1.16 4.86
CA ALA A 23 -12.05 -0.78 5.46
C ALA A 23 -11.91 0.28 6.57
N GLU A 24 -10.81 0.28 7.33
CA GLU A 24 -10.59 1.19 8.47
C GLU A 24 -10.47 2.66 8.05
N TYR A 25 -9.92 2.95 6.86
CA TYR A 25 -9.58 4.31 6.44
C TYR A 25 -10.51 4.90 5.38
N ASP A 26 -11.72 4.35 5.19
CA ASP A 26 -12.81 4.86 4.33
C ASP A 26 -12.28 5.48 3.02
N GLU A 27 -11.96 4.61 2.03
CA GLU A 27 -11.39 4.94 0.69
C GLU A 27 -9.84 4.97 0.57
N ILE A 28 -9.07 4.40 1.52
CA ILE A 28 -7.61 4.28 1.32
C ILE A 28 -7.29 3.26 0.22
N THR A 29 -6.37 3.60 -0.68
CA THR A 29 -5.82 2.64 -1.65
C THR A 29 -4.63 1.89 -1.07
N VAL A 30 -4.28 0.73 -1.63
CA VAL A 30 -3.05 0.01 -1.25
C VAL A 30 -1.81 0.88 -1.44
N GLU A 31 -1.76 1.69 -2.49
CA GLU A 31 -0.71 2.70 -2.68
C GLU A 31 -0.64 3.72 -1.53
N GLY A 32 -1.80 4.19 -1.07
CA GLY A 32 -1.91 5.12 0.07
C GLY A 32 -1.42 4.48 1.36
N PHE A 33 -1.87 3.25 1.66
CA PHE A 33 -1.43 2.49 2.81
C PHE A 33 0.10 2.31 2.84
N LEU A 34 0.70 1.90 1.71
CA LEU A 34 2.14 1.71 1.62
C LEU A 34 2.92 3.00 1.80
N ARG A 35 2.40 4.11 1.27
CA ARG A 35 3.01 5.42 1.46
C ARG A 35 3.05 5.77 2.94
N GLU A 36 1.94 5.62 3.67
CA GLU A 36 1.87 5.92 5.11
C GLU A 36 2.79 5.03 5.95
N VAL A 37 2.85 3.73 5.64
CA VAL A 37 3.74 2.80 6.35
C VAL A 37 5.21 3.15 6.11
N LEU A 38 5.60 3.40 4.86
CA LEU A 38 6.98 3.72 4.50
C LEU A 38 7.41 5.10 5.02
N ASP A 39 6.50 6.07 5.04
CA ASP A 39 6.74 7.40 5.60
C ASP A 39 7.07 7.30 7.09
N LYS A 40 6.23 6.60 7.86
CA LYS A 40 6.44 6.37 9.29
C LYS A 40 7.70 5.56 9.59
N ALA A 41 8.01 4.54 8.80
CA ALA A 41 9.10 3.61 9.08
C ALA A 41 10.49 4.13 8.70
N ILE A 42 10.59 4.92 7.62
CA ILE A 42 11.88 5.31 7.02
C ILE A 42 12.12 6.83 7.11
N ALA A 43 11.14 7.61 7.58
CA ALA A 43 11.20 9.08 7.63
C ALA A 43 11.60 9.68 6.27
N CYS A 44 10.99 9.16 5.20
CA CYS A 44 11.26 9.57 3.84
C CYS A 44 10.28 10.65 3.36
N ASP A 45 10.79 11.85 3.10
CA ASP A 45 10.02 12.87 2.40
C ASP A 45 9.71 12.45 0.94
N GLU A 46 8.47 12.68 0.49
CA GLU A 46 8.01 12.50 -0.91
C GLU A 46 8.02 11.06 -1.47
N ILE A 47 7.49 10.10 -0.71
CA ILE A 47 7.29 8.73 -1.21
C ILE A 47 6.29 8.69 -2.37
N LYS A 48 6.67 7.99 -3.45
CA LYS A 48 5.81 7.63 -4.58
C LYS A 48 5.64 6.11 -4.60
N ALA A 49 4.45 5.64 -4.20
CA ALA A 49 4.07 4.23 -4.33
C ALA A 49 3.28 4.04 -5.63
N LYS A 50 3.43 2.87 -6.26
CA LYS A 50 2.61 2.45 -7.39
C LYS A 50 2.33 0.95 -7.30
N VAL A 51 1.06 0.54 -7.32
CA VAL A 51 0.68 -0.87 -7.49
C VAL A 51 0.84 -1.22 -8.96
N VAL A 52 1.59 -2.29 -9.24
CA VAL A 52 1.88 -2.75 -10.61
C VAL A 52 1.05 -3.99 -10.94
N GLU A 53 0.68 -4.79 -9.93
CA GLU A 53 -0.12 -6.01 -10.02
C GLU A 53 -0.87 -6.23 -8.69
N GLY A 54 -2.09 -6.77 -8.74
CA GLY A 54 -2.97 -6.98 -7.57
C GLY A 54 -4.04 -5.88 -7.37
N PRO A 55 -4.95 -6.05 -6.39
CA PRO A 55 -6.02 -5.08 -6.11
C PRO A 55 -5.47 -3.84 -5.39
N ASN A 56 -5.95 -2.66 -5.77
CA ASN A 56 -5.57 -1.38 -5.18
C ASN A 56 -6.69 -0.76 -4.33
N THR A 57 -7.93 -1.23 -4.46
CA THR A 57 -9.07 -0.80 -3.62
C THR A 57 -9.77 -2.01 -3.00
N LEU A 58 -10.65 -1.76 -2.03
CA LEU A 58 -11.46 -2.80 -1.40
C LEU A 58 -12.40 -3.47 -2.41
N GLU A 59 -13.00 -2.71 -3.31
CA GLU A 59 -13.89 -3.24 -4.35
C GLU A 59 -13.16 -4.13 -5.36
N GLU A 60 -11.90 -3.82 -5.68
CA GLU A 60 -11.06 -4.66 -6.53
C GLU A 60 -10.64 -5.95 -5.81
N PHE A 61 -10.43 -5.88 -4.49
CA PHE A 61 -10.15 -7.04 -3.66
C PHE A 61 -11.36 -7.99 -3.61
N ASP A 62 -12.55 -7.47 -3.30
CA ASP A 62 -13.79 -8.26 -3.24
C ASP A 62 -14.09 -9.01 -4.55
N GLN A 63 -13.81 -8.39 -5.70
CA GLN A 63 -13.99 -9.01 -7.03
C GLN A 63 -13.06 -10.19 -7.31
N GLN A 64 -11.95 -10.31 -6.59
CA GLN A 64 -10.98 -11.39 -6.77
C GLN A 64 -11.20 -12.56 -5.81
N VAL A 65 -11.90 -12.31 -4.69
CA VAL A 65 -12.16 -13.31 -3.63
C VAL A 65 -13.55 -13.95 -3.76
N GLY A 66 -14.45 -13.37 -4.55
CA GLY A 66 -15.78 -13.92 -4.89
C GLY A 66 -15.76 -14.92 -6.05
#